data_AF-A0A1F8TP10-F1
#
_entry.id   AF-A0A1F8TP10-F1
#
_cell.length_a   1.000
_cell.length_b   1.000
_cell.length_c   1.000
_cell.angle_alpha   90.00
_cell.angle_beta   90.00
_cell.angle_gamma   90.00
#
_symmetry.space_group_name_H-M   'P 1'
#
loop_
_entity.id
_entity.type
_entity.pdbx_description
1 polymer ?
#
loop_
_entity_poly.entity_id
_entity_poly.type
_entity_poly.pdbx_seq_one_letter_code
_entity_poly.pdbx_strand_id
1 'polypeptide(L)'
;MHGLMKLGWVGQGGSVAGTGGWFESIGLRPGLFWALVATLAEAGGGILMALGLGGPIGPGLVAADMLVVSVVAHLPKGFWAQNGGWEFPLPLAAAGFAVALLGNGAWSLDSLLGLTYSAELTTYWLALMAIGVVLAIVATKFFAPKTAQKSA
;
A
#
# COMPACT_ATOMS: atom_id res chain seq x y z
N MET A 1 -10.21 -2.10 -4.12
CA MET A 1 -11.46 -1.49 -3.61
C MET A 1 -11.50 -1.31 -2.08
N HIS A 2 -10.51 -1.78 -1.30
CA HIS A 2 -10.49 -1.60 0.16
C HIS A 2 -10.50 -0.11 0.58
N GLY A 3 -9.72 0.75 -0.06
CA GLY A 3 -9.72 2.19 0.24
C GLY A 3 -11.06 2.89 -0.01
N LEU A 4 -11.76 2.56 -1.11
CA LEU A 4 -13.09 3.11 -1.40
C LEU A 4 -14.16 2.63 -0.42
N MET A 5 -14.03 1.40 0.09
CA MET A 5 -14.85 0.89 1.20
C MET A 5 -14.58 1.68 2.48
N LYS A 6 -13.32 2.02 2.78
CA LYS A 6 -12.94 2.85 3.95
C LYS A 6 -13.49 4.27 3.90
N LEU A 7 -13.71 4.80 2.70
CA LEU A 7 -14.36 6.10 2.45
C LEU A 7 -15.89 6.02 2.43
N GLY A 8 -16.47 4.81 2.49
CA GLY A 8 -17.91 4.60 2.41
C GLY A 8 -18.51 4.83 1.02
N TRP A 9 -17.69 4.86 -0.03
CA TRP A 9 -18.15 5.11 -1.40
C TRP A 9 -18.66 3.86 -2.09
N VAL A 10 -18.14 2.68 -1.72
CA VAL A 10 -18.50 1.40 -2.34
C VAL A 10 -18.58 0.30 -1.29
N GLY A 11 -19.68 -0.47 -1.30
CA GLY A 11 -19.86 -1.64 -0.43
C GLY A 11 -19.90 -1.33 1.06
N GLN A 12 -19.72 -2.36 1.88
CA GLN A 12 -19.58 -2.25 3.34
C GLN A 12 -18.14 -2.66 3.72
N GLY A 13 -17.51 -1.91 4.62
CA GLY A 13 -16.15 -2.18 5.07
C GLY A 13 -15.78 -1.39 6.34
N GLY A 14 -14.57 -1.57 6.85
CA GLY A 14 -14.06 -0.81 7.99
C GLY A 14 -13.91 0.68 7.66
N SER A 15 -13.88 1.56 8.67
CA SER A 15 -13.68 3.00 8.48
C SER A 15 -12.20 3.39 8.56
N VAL A 16 -11.85 4.60 8.09
CA VAL A 16 -10.51 5.17 8.29
C VAL A 16 -10.15 5.22 9.78
N ALA A 17 -11.08 5.63 10.65
CA ALA A 17 -10.85 5.68 12.10
C ALA A 17 -10.62 4.27 12.70
N GLY A 18 -11.41 3.28 12.29
CA GLY A 18 -11.24 1.89 12.73
C GLY A 18 -9.92 1.29 12.26
N THR A 19 -9.52 1.57 11.02
CA THR A 19 -8.22 1.20 10.46
C THR A 19 -7.09 1.86 11.25
N GLY A 20 -7.26 3.13 11.64
CA GLY A 20 -6.30 3.84 12.48
C GLY A 20 -6.08 3.15 13.83
N GLY A 21 -7.16 2.79 14.53
CA GLY A 21 -7.05 2.03 15.78
C GLY A 21 -6.36 0.69 15.61
N TRP A 22 -6.66 -0.03 14.52
CA TRP A 22 -5.97 -1.28 14.19
C TRP A 22 -4.47 -1.06 13.87
N PHE A 23 -4.12 -0.01 13.14
CA PHE A 23 -2.73 0.34 12.87
C PHE A 23 -1.92 0.63 14.13
N GLU A 24 -2.50 1.30 15.12
CA GLU A 24 -1.81 1.49 16.41
C GLU A 24 -1.55 0.18 17.15
N SER A 25 -2.45 -0.81 17.01
CA SER A 25 -2.31 -2.13 17.61
C SER A 25 -1.14 -2.94 17.03
N ILE A 26 -0.73 -2.64 15.80
CA ILE A 26 0.40 -3.28 15.10
C ILE A 26 1.65 -2.40 15.02
N GLY A 27 1.70 -1.29 15.77
CA GLY A 27 2.89 -0.43 15.89
C GLY A 27 3.02 0.69 14.86
N LEU A 28 2.02 0.88 13.98
CA LEU A 28 1.96 2.04 13.08
C LEU A 28 1.33 3.23 13.79
N ARG A 29 2.16 4.14 14.29
CA ARG A 29 1.73 5.35 15.02
C ARG A 29 2.23 6.61 14.33
N PRO A 30 1.43 7.71 14.30
CA PRO A 30 0.02 7.80 14.71
C PRO A 30 -0.90 7.00 13.77
N GLY A 31 -1.85 6.24 14.32
CA GLY A 31 -2.64 5.30 13.51
C GLY A 31 -3.49 5.97 12.44
N LEU A 32 -4.11 7.11 12.77
CA LEU A 32 -4.95 7.86 11.83
C LEU A 32 -4.16 8.37 10.61
N PHE A 33 -2.91 8.79 10.82
CA PHE A 33 -2.03 9.22 9.73
C PHE A 33 -1.81 8.07 8.75
N TRP A 34 -1.39 6.90 9.25
CA TRP A 34 -1.18 5.73 8.41
C TRP A 34 -2.47 5.23 7.76
N ALA A 35 -3.61 5.32 8.44
CA ALA A 35 -4.92 4.96 7.89
C ALA A 35 -5.30 5.83 6.70
N LEU A 36 -5.05 7.13 6.77
CA LEU A 36 -5.27 8.06 5.65
C LEU A 36 -4.30 7.76 4.51
N VAL A 37 -3.02 7.58 4.79
CA VAL A 37 -2.00 7.23 3.78
C VAL A 37 -2.38 5.96 3.03
N ALA A 38 -2.69 4.88 3.75
CA ALA A 38 -3.10 3.61 3.16
C ALA A 38 -4.41 3.76 2.36
N THR A 39 -5.41 4.48 2.90
CA THR A 39 -6.68 4.69 2.19
C THR A 39 -6.47 5.45 0.87
N LEU A 40 -5.63 6.48 0.87
CA LEU A 40 -5.30 7.25 -0.34
C LEU A 40 -4.48 6.42 -1.34
N ALA A 41 -3.52 5.63 -0.86
CA ALA A 41 -2.73 4.73 -1.72
C ALA A 41 -3.60 3.64 -2.35
N GLU A 42 -4.44 2.97 -1.57
CA GLU A 42 -5.33 1.91 -2.05
C GLU A 42 -6.41 2.43 -3.01
N ALA A 43 -7.05 3.56 -2.69
CA ALA A 43 -8.12 4.12 -3.51
C ALA A 43 -7.57 4.88 -4.71
N GLY A 44 -6.71 5.87 -4.46
CA GLY A 44 -6.13 6.71 -5.50
C GLY A 44 -5.16 5.94 -6.39
N GLY A 45 -4.23 5.19 -5.79
CA GLY A 45 -3.30 4.34 -6.54
C GLY A 45 -4.03 3.26 -7.35
N GLY A 46 -5.04 2.63 -6.74
CA GLY A 46 -5.88 1.65 -7.43
C GLY A 46 -6.66 2.23 -8.62
N ILE A 47 -7.24 3.43 -8.48
CA ILE A 47 -7.94 4.12 -9.58
C ILE A 47 -6.98 4.48 -10.70
N LEU A 48 -5.84 5.09 -10.37
CA LEU A 48 -4.83 5.47 -11.37
C LEU A 48 -4.28 4.25 -12.11
N MET A 49 -3.98 3.17 -11.38
CA MET A 49 -3.54 1.90 -11.96
C MET A 49 -4.61 1.25 -12.84
N ALA A 50 -5.87 1.23 -12.41
CA ALA A 50 -6.97 0.64 -13.17
C ALA A 50 -7.26 1.40 -14.48
N LEU A 51 -7.16 2.73 -14.45
CA LEU A 51 -7.31 3.57 -15.64
C LEU A 51 -6.06 3.59 -16.52
N GLY A 52 -4.91 3.15 -16.00
CA GLY A 52 -3.62 3.34 -16.63
C GLY A 52 -3.31 4.82 -16.85
N LEU A 53 -3.48 5.64 -15.82
CA LEU A 53 -3.27 7.08 -15.87
C LEU A 53 -2.15 7.49 -14.90
N GLY A 54 -1.25 8.36 -15.32
CA GLY A 54 -0.19 8.87 -14.45
C GLY A 54 1.08 8.01 -14.42
N GLY A 55 1.25 7.12 -15.41
CA GLY A 55 2.43 6.27 -15.55
C GLY A 55 2.71 5.44 -14.29
N PRO A 56 3.90 5.58 -13.66
CA PRO A 56 4.30 4.77 -12.53
C PRO A 56 3.64 5.18 -11.20
N ILE A 57 2.88 6.28 -11.15
CA ILE A 57 2.35 6.84 -9.90
C ILE A 57 1.40 5.88 -9.21
N GLY A 58 0.30 5.52 -9.89
CA GLY A 58 -0.72 4.62 -9.35
C GLY A 58 -0.17 3.24 -8.96
N PRO A 59 0.49 2.52 -9.89
CA PRO A 59 1.08 1.22 -9.62
C PRO A 59 2.16 1.26 -8.53
N GLY A 60 2.96 2.33 -8.46
CA GLY A 60 3.98 2.53 -7.41
C GLY A 60 3.38 2.71 -6.02
N LEU A 61 2.29 3.48 -5.89
CA LEU A 61 1.55 3.62 -4.62
C LEU A 61 1.01 2.27 -4.15
N VAL A 62 0.37 1.51 -5.05
CA VAL A 62 -0.18 0.18 -4.75
C VAL A 62 0.95 -0.77 -4.34
N ALA A 63 2.07 -0.77 -5.05
CA ALA A 63 3.22 -1.61 -4.74
C ALA A 63 3.77 -1.33 -3.34
N ALA A 64 3.96 -0.05 -3.00
CA ALA A 64 4.49 0.37 -1.71
C ALA A 64 3.53 0.01 -0.56
N ASP A 65 2.25 0.33 -0.70
CA ASP A 65 1.22 0.05 0.30
C ASP A 65 1.08 -1.45 0.57
N MET A 66 0.95 -2.24 -0.51
CA MET A 66 0.86 -3.71 -0.41
C MET A 66 2.13 -4.33 0.19
N LEU A 67 3.30 -3.76 -0.04
CA LEU A 67 4.55 -4.24 0.55
C LEU A 67 4.62 -3.94 2.05
N VAL A 68 4.27 -2.72 2.47
CA VAL A 68 4.24 -2.34 3.90
C VAL A 68 3.25 -3.23 4.65
N VAL A 69 2.02 -3.39 4.15
CA VAL A 69 1.01 -4.22 4.82
C VAL A 69 1.41 -5.69 4.84
N SER A 70 2.04 -6.20 3.76
CA SER A 70 2.59 -7.56 3.72
C SER A 70 3.59 -7.79 4.85
N VAL A 71 4.52 -6.87 5.06
CA VAL A 71 5.57 -7.01 6.08
C VAL A 71 5.02 -6.80 7.49
N VAL A 72 4.23 -5.75 7.72
CA VAL A 72 3.83 -5.35 9.08
C VAL A 72 2.66 -6.19 9.58
N ALA A 73 1.64 -6.41 8.74
CA ALA A 73 0.37 -6.99 9.18
C ALA A 73 0.20 -8.48 8.84
N HIS A 74 0.92 -8.99 7.83
CA HIS A 74 0.73 -10.34 7.30
C HIS A 74 1.93 -11.27 7.54
N LEU A 75 3.17 -10.77 7.47
CA LEU A 75 4.38 -11.57 7.70
C LEU A 75 4.38 -12.31 9.05
N PRO A 76 3.95 -11.69 10.17
CA PRO A 76 3.88 -12.39 11.46
C PRO A 76 2.86 -13.54 11.51
N LYS A 77 1.91 -13.59 10.56
CA LYS A 77 0.84 -14.60 10.48
C LYS A 77 1.21 -15.79 9.59
N GLY A 78 2.42 -15.80 9.01
CA GLY A 78 2.89 -16.83 8.11
C GLY A 78 2.40 -16.65 6.67
N PHE A 79 2.53 -17.70 5.86
CA PHE A 79 2.27 -17.64 4.42
C PHE A 79 0.77 -17.58 4.08
N TRP A 80 0.02 -18.57 4.57
CA TRP A 80 -1.34 -18.89 4.12
C TRP A 80 -2.38 -17.79 4.37
N ALA A 81 -3.09 -17.39 3.31
CA ALA A 81 -4.12 -16.35 3.39
C ALA A 81 -5.28 -16.69 4.35
N GLN A 82 -5.58 -17.98 4.58
CA GLN A 82 -6.60 -18.43 5.53
C GLN A 82 -6.29 -18.02 6.97
N ASN A 83 -5.00 -17.87 7.30
CA ASN A 83 -4.53 -17.39 8.60
C ASN A 83 -4.29 -15.87 8.60
N GLY A 84 -4.67 -15.18 7.52
CA GLY A 84 -4.31 -13.78 7.28
C GLY A 84 -2.84 -13.60 6.90
N GLY A 85 -2.20 -14.61 6.32
CA GLY A 85 -0.81 -14.56 5.87
C GLY A 85 -0.57 -13.68 4.64
N TRP A 86 0.68 -13.61 4.19
CA TRP A 86 1.15 -12.68 3.15
C TRP A 86 1.00 -13.19 1.71
N GLU A 87 0.53 -14.42 1.51
CA GLU A 87 0.32 -15.07 0.20
C GLU A 87 -0.49 -14.20 -0.78
N PHE A 88 -1.47 -13.43 -0.29
CA PHE A 88 -2.30 -12.58 -1.14
C PHE A 88 -1.72 -11.16 -1.37
N PRO A 89 -1.33 -10.39 -0.33
CA PRO A 89 -0.87 -9.01 -0.55
C PRO A 89 0.51 -8.92 -1.22
N LEU A 90 1.41 -9.89 -1.04
CA LEU A 90 2.76 -9.80 -1.62
C LEU A 90 2.75 -9.90 -3.16
N PRO A 91 2.00 -10.83 -3.78
CA PRO A 91 1.83 -10.82 -5.24
C PRO A 91 1.21 -9.53 -5.78
N LEU A 92 0.30 -8.89 -5.03
CA LEU A 92 -0.25 -7.59 -5.42
C LEU A 92 0.81 -6.50 -5.41
N ALA A 93 1.69 -6.49 -4.40
CA ALA A 93 2.85 -5.60 -4.38
C ALA A 93 3.76 -5.82 -5.60
N ALA A 94 4.08 -7.08 -5.90
CA ALA A 94 4.92 -7.44 -7.04
C ALA A 94 4.28 -7.05 -8.39
N ALA A 95 2.97 -7.26 -8.54
CA ALA A 95 2.23 -6.87 -9.74
C ALA A 95 2.21 -5.35 -9.94
N GLY A 96 1.91 -4.59 -8.87
CA GLY A 96 1.97 -3.13 -8.91
C GLY A 96 3.36 -2.62 -9.29
N PHE A 97 4.40 -3.22 -8.72
CA PHE A 97 5.79 -2.86 -9.02
C PHE A 97 6.16 -3.18 -10.48
N ALA A 98 5.75 -4.34 -10.98
CA ALA A 98 5.98 -4.72 -12.37
C ALA A 98 5.32 -3.73 -13.34
N VAL A 99 4.06 -3.34 -13.09
CA VAL A 99 3.37 -2.34 -13.91
C VAL A 99 4.03 -0.97 -13.79
N ALA A 100 4.51 -0.58 -12.61
CA ALA A 100 5.23 0.69 -12.44
C ALA A 100 6.53 0.75 -13.25
N LEU A 101 7.22 -0.39 -13.42
CA LEU A 101 8.45 -0.50 -14.20
C LEU A 101 8.19 -0.61 -15.71
N LEU A 102 7.21 -1.42 -16.11
CA LEU A 102 6.93 -1.74 -17.51
C LEU A 102 6.00 -0.73 -18.18
N GLY A 103 5.26 0.06 -17.39
CA GLY A 103 4.26 1.02 -17.85
C GLY A 103 2.85 0.43 -17.93
N ASN A 104 1.86 1.32 -18.13
CA ASN A 104 0.44 1.00 -18.08
C ASN A 104 -0.11 0.25 -19.33
N GLY A 105 0.71 0.06 -20.37
CA GLY A 105 0.34 -0.67 -21.59
C GLY A 105 -0.52 0.11 -22.58
N ALA A 106 -0.89 -0.53 -23.69
CA ALA A 106 -1.54 0.13 -24.83
C ALA A 106 -3.02 0.50 -24.61
N TRP A 107 -3.70 -0.12 -23.64
CA TRP A 107 -5.12 0.13 -23.36
C TRP A 107 -5.31 1.15 -22.22
N SER A 108 -4.25 1.88 -21.89
CA SER A 108 -4.20 2.86 -20.82
C SER A 108 -4.71 4.23 -21.28
N LEU A 109 -5.24 5.02 -20.34
CA LEU A 109 -5.53 6.43 -20.62
C LEU A 109 -4.27 7.22 -20.98
N ASP A 110 -3.11 6.86 -20.42
CA ASP A 110 -1.83 7.45 -20.84
C ASP A 110 -1.60 7.25 -22.35
N SER A 111 -1.83 6.03 -22.87
CA SER A 111 -1.71 5.74 -24.30
C SER A 111 -2.74 6.49 -25.14
N LEU A 112 -3.99 6.59 -24.66
CA LEU A 112 -5.07 7.31 -25.36
C LEU A 112 -4.79 8.82 -25.45
N LEU A 113 -4.19 9.39 -24.40
CA LEU A 113 -3.90 10.82 -24.28
C LEU A 113 -2.49 11.18 -24.79
N GLY A 114 -1.68 10.20 -25.18
CA GLY A 114 -0.29 10.41 -25.63
C GLY A 114 0.64 10.85 -24.49
N LEU A 115 0.32 10.52 -23.25
CA LEU A 115 1.16 10.82 -22.08
C LEU A 115 2.35 9.85 -22.04
N THR A 116 3.54 10.42 -21.89
CA THR A 116 4.79 9.66 -21.76
C THR A 116 5.58 10.15 -20.57
N TYR A 117 6.31 9.24 -19.94
CA TYR A 117 7.07 9.50 -18.72
C TYR A 117 8.52 9.08 -18.94
N SER A 118 9.46 9.92 -18.50
CA SER A 118 10.89 9.62 -18.66
C SER A 118 11.34 8.52 -17.68
N ALA A 119 12.41 7.81 -18.03
CA ALA A 119 12.96 6.77 -17.17
C ALA A 119 13.46 7.33 -15.83
N GLU A 120 13.97 8.56 -15.82
CA GLU A 120 14.42 9.25 -14.62
C GLU A 120 13.26 9.52 -13.67
N LEU A 121 12.13 10.03 -14.19
CA LEU A 121 10.93 10.27 -13.38
C LEU A 121 10.44 8.96 -12.73
N THR A 122 10.36 7.89 -13.51
CA THR A 122 10.01 6.56 -13.00
C THR A 122 10.99 6.10 -11.92
N THR A 123 12.29 6.26 -12.14
CA THR A 123 13.33 5.86 -11.20
C THR A 123 13.25 6.65 -9.90
N TYR A 124 13.15 7.98 -9.97
CA TYR A 124 13.05 8.84 -8.79
C TYR A 124 11.77 8.58 -8.00
N TRP A 125 10.66 8.37 -8.70
CA TRP A 125 9.39 8.01 -8.06
C TRP A 125 9.48 6.67 -7.32
N LEU A 126 10.02 5.64 -7.96
CA LEU A 126 10.17 4.32 -7.34
C LEU A 126 11.20 4.34 -6.19
N ALA A 127 12.28 5.11 -6.31
CA ALA A 127 13.23 5.33 -5.23
C ALA A 127 12.55 6.01 -4.03
N LEU A 128 11.72 7.04 -4.27
CA LEU A 128 10.93 7.69 -3.23
C LEU A 128 9.98 6.71 -2.53
N MET A 129 9.28 5.88 -3.31
CA MET A 129 8.39 4.84 -2.76
C MET A 129 9.18 3.81 -1.93
N ALA A 130 10.32 3.34 -2.42
CA ALA A 130 11.18 2.40 -1.69
C ALA A 130 11.67 2.99 -0.37
N ILE A 131 12.11 4.25 -0.36
CA ILE A 131 12.49 4.97 0.86
C ILE A 131 11.30 5.06 1.82
N GLY A 132 10.12 5.42 1.33
CA GLY A 132 8.89 5.49 2.13
C GLY A 132 8.54 4.14 2.78
N VAL A 133 8.63 3.03 2.04
CA VAL A 133 8.43 1.67 2.56
C VAL A 133 9.42 1.35 3.67
N VAL A 134 10.71 1.61 3.45
CA VAL A 134 11.76 1.36 4.45
C VAL A 134 11.49 2.18 5.72
N LEU A 135 11.18 3.47 5.58
CA LEU A 135 10.88 4.34 6.71
C LEU A 135 9.62 3.88 7.46
N ALA A 136 8.57 3.47 6.77
CA ALA A 136 7.35 2.95 7.38
C ALA A 136 7.63 1.69 8.21
N ILE A 137 8.34 0.72 7.64
CA ILE A 137 8.72 -0.52 8.33
C ILE A 137 9.63 -0.24 9.51
N VAL A 138 10.64 0.62 9.34
CA VAL A 138 11.56 0.97 10.44
C VAL A 138 10.83 1.70 11.56
N ALA A 139 9.91 2.62 11.24
CA ALA A 139 9.12 3.34 12.23
C ALA A 139 8.32 2.39 13.14
N THR A 140 7.78 1.28 12.61
CA THR A 140 7.05 0.31 13.44
C THR A 140 7.89 -0.26 14.59
N LYS A 141 9.22 -0.36 14.42
CA LYS A 141 10.12 -0.87 15.47
C LYS A 141 10.30 0.11 16.63
N PHE A 142 10.21 1.41 16.34
CA PHE A 142 10.35 2.46 17.36
C PHE A 142 9.04 2.72 18.11
N PHE A 143 7.91 2.39 17.49
CA PHE A 143 6.57 2.61 18.04
C PHE A 143 5.81 1.32 18.40
N ALA A 144 6.46 0.16 18.29
CA ALA A 144 5.91 -1.11 18.72
C ALA A 144 5.50 -1.05 20.20
N PRO A 145 4.32 -1.56 20.58
CA PRO A 145 3.91 -1.60 21.97
C PRO A 145 4.96 -2.40 22.77
N LYS A 146 5.47 -1.81 23.87
CA LYS A 146 6.27 -2.56 24.84
C LYS A 146 5.44 -3.75 25.26
N THR A 147 5.93 -4.95 25.01
CA THR A 147 5.24 -6.19 25.37
C THR A 147 4.87 -6.09 26.84
N ALA A 148 3.59 -6.12 27.17
CA ALA A 148 3.17 -6.30 28.54
C ALA A 148 3.76 -7.64 28.98
N GLN A 149 4.81 -7.57 29.80
CA GLN A 149 5.47 -8.71 30.38
C GLN A 149 4.37 -9.52 31.06
N LYS A 150 4.04 -10.71 30.51
CA LYS A 150 3.11 -11.62 31.16
C LYS A 150 3.72 -11.91 32.53
N SER A 151 3.11 -11.38 33.58
CA SER A 151 3.40 -11.80 34.94
C SER A 151 3.12 -13.30 35.00
N ALA A 152 4.18 -14.07 35.22
CA ALA A 152 4.11 -15.49 35.54
C ALA A 152 3.42 -15.70 36.89
#